data_AF-A0A1G1W151-F1
#
_entry.id   AF-A0A1G1W151-F1
#
_cell.length_a   1.000
_cell.length_b   1.000
_cell.length_c   1.000
_cell.angle_alpha   90.00
_cell.angle_beta   90.00
_cell.angle_gamma   90.00
#
_symmetry.space_group_name_H-M   'P 1'
#
loop_
_entity.id
_entity.type
_entity.pdbx_description
1 polymer ?
#
loop_
_entity_poly.entity_id
_entity_poly.type
_entity_poly.pdbx_seq_one_letter_code
_entity_poly.pdbx_strand_id
1 'polypeptide(L)'
;MQVSGENPALLNSLIESAKKVLVLVRKNPSVDNLAAGLFLERTLASLGKDVQIYAGGKIPEVFKDFSTEITAKIEVKKLVVAFNWQRNQVDKVSYALEGETFNFIISPKSRKIEPTDLKISYQGEEADLIITVGIASLGEMNELSSGFFENKTIVNFDKNPANQLFGRLNFVGTGAENICSIVAKVFENSRLRIVPQAADFLLLGLRSVTNNFENVTEPATFEAAAFCLKIKKGKAKEPKAKKLAPHSKQPNLLVDKEVPSEWLSPKILRSKQAS
;
A
#
# COMPACT_ATOMS: atom_id res chain seq x y z
N MET A 1 -13.48 20.77 -12.73
CA MET A 1 -12.66 19.76 -12.03
C MET A 1 -11.90 20.43 -10.89
N GLN A 2 -12.49 20.50 -9.70
CA GLN A 2 -11.80 21.00 -8.51
C GLN A 2 -11.08 19.81 -7.88
N VAL A 3 -9.79 19.66 -8.17
CA VAL A 3 -8.90 18.80 -7.37
C VAL A 3 -8.71 19.56 -6.05
N SER A 4 -9.70 19.48 -5.17
CA SER A 4 -9.84 20.31 -3.98
C SER A 4 -8.83 19.88 -2.92
N GLY A 5 -7.81 20.71 -2.70
CA GLY A 5 -7.02 20.72 -1.44
C GLY A 5 -5.80 19.81 -1.36
N GLU A 6 -5.27 19.29 -2.47
CA GLU A 6 -4.21 18.28 -2.39
C GLU A 6 -2.83 18.90 -2.48
N ASN A 7 -1.98 18.57 -1.51
CA ASN A 7 -0.64 19.11 -1.33
C ASN A 7 0.39 18.18 -2.01
N PRO A 8 0.92 18.52 -3.20
CA PRO A 8 1.93 17.69 -3.87
C PRO A 8 3.18 17.50 -3.01
N ALA A 9 3.49 18.46 -2.12
CA ALA A 9 4.60 18.33 -1.19
C ALA A 9 4.35 17.24 -0.13
N LEU A 10 3.10 17.05 0.29
CA LEU A 10 2.75 15.95 1.20
C LEU A 10 2.86 14.61 0.48
N LEU A 11 2.37 14.50 -0.76
CA LEU A 11 2.56 13.28 -1.56
C LEU A 11 4.05 12.94 -1.70
N ASN A 12 4.88 13.91 -2.06
CA ASN A 12 6.32 13.71 -2.18
C ASN A 12 6.93 13.27 -0.84
N SER A 13 6.55 13.89 0.27
CA SER A 13 7.04 13.52 1.61
C SER A 13 6.65 12.09 1.99
N LEU A 14 5.43 11.65 1.67
CA LEU A 14 4.97 10.28 1.91
C LEU A 14 5.73 9.26 1.04
N ILE A 15 5.98 9.60 -0.23
CA ILE A 15 6.77 8.75 -1.13
C ILE A 15 8.23 8.70 -0.67
N GLU A 16 8.82 9.83 -0.28
CA GLU A 16 10.21 9.91 0.19
C GLU A 16 10.44 9.06 1.44
N SER A 17 9.51 9.09 2.41
CA SER A 17 9.63 8.35 3.67
C SER A 17 9.36 6.85 3.54
N ALA A 18 8.56 6.43 2.58
CA ALA A 18 8.26 5.02 2.34
C ALA A 18 9.47 4.28 1.76
N LYS A 19 9.73 3.06 2.21
CA LYS A 19 10.66 2.12 1.55
C LYS A 19 9.90 1.05 0.79
N LYS A 20 8.86 0.50 1.41
CA LYS A 20 7.96 -0.50 0.84
C LYS A 20 6.61 0.11 0.50
N VAL A 21 6.21 0.00 -0.76
CA VAL A 21 4.96 0.54 -1.28
C VAL A 21 4.11 -0.59 -1.84
N LEU A 22 2.84 -0.62 -1.45
CA LEU A 22 1.87 -1.55 -2.01
C LEU A 22 0.83 -0.79 -2.85
N VAL A 23 0.80 -1.07 -4.14
CA VAL A 23 -0.20 -0.54 -5.08
C VAL A 23 -1.37 -1.52 -5.17
N LEU A 24 -2.53 -1.13 -4.66
CA LEU A 24 -3.75 -1.91 -4.71
C LEU A 24 -4.66 -1.40 -5.82
N VAL A 25 -4.90 -2.21 -6.84
CA VAL A 25 -5.85 -1.92 -7.90
C VAL A 25 -7.15 -2.66 -7.61
N ARG A 26 -8.29 -2.03 -7.92
CA ARG A 26 -9.61 -2.65 -7.80
C ARG A 26 -9.68 -4.05 -8.42
N LYS A 27 -10.54 -4.88 -7.84
CA LYS A 27 -10.87 -6.20 -8.41
C LYS A 27 -11.51 -6.07 -9.79
N ASN A 28 -11.17 -6.99 -10.70
CA ASN A 28 -11.54 -6.96 -12.11
C ASN A 28 -11.22 -5.60 -12.75
N PRO A 29 -9.94 -5.20 -12.76
CA PRO A 29 -9.55 -3.86 -13.17
C PRO A 29 -9.85 -3.64 -14.65
N SER A 30 -10.29 -2.42 -15.00
CA SER A 30 -10.28 -1.98 -16.40
C SER A 30 -8.87 -1.69 -16.87
N VAL A 31 -8.70 -1.45 -18.18
CA VAL A 31 -7.40 -1.08 -18.74
C VAL A 31 -6.86 0.20 -18.10
N ASP A 32 -7.72 1.20 -17.89
CA ASP A 32 -7.40 2.47 -17.25
C ASP A 32 -6.94 2.29 -15.79
N ASN A 33 -7.60 1.43 -15.01
CA ASN A 33 -7.22 1.20 -13.61
C ASN A 33 -5.83 0.55 -13.51
N LEU A 34 -5.59 -0.50 -14.30
CA LEU A 34 -4.34 -1.24 -14.22
C LEU A 34 -3.17 -0.46 -14.85
N ALA A 35 -3.43 0.30 -15.91
CA ALA A 35 -2.47 1.25 -16.47
C ALA A 35 -1.99 2.27 -15.43
N ALA A 36 -2.91 2.89 -14.68
CA ALA A 36 -2.56 3.80 -13.59
C ALA A 36 -1.74 3.09 -12.51
N GLY A 37 -2.10 1.86 -12.13
CA GLY A 37 -1.34 1.05 -11.18
C GLY A 37 0.09 0.76 -11.62
N LEU A 38 0.29 0.32 -12.87
CA LEU A 38 1.60 0.02 -13.43
C LEU A 38 2.46 1.27 -13.64
N PHE A 39 1.85 2.41 -13.97
CA PHE A 39 2.54 3.69 -13.98
C PHE A 39 3.12 4.03 -12.60
N LEU A 40 2.31 3.86 -11.55
CA LEU A 40 2.73 4.13 -10.17
C LEU A 40 3.86 3.18 -9.76
N GLU A 41 3.71 1.89 -10.04
CA GLU A 41 4.73 0.88 -9.75
C GLU A 41 6.07 1.26 -10.40
N ARG A 42 6.10 1.47 -11.73
CA ARG A 42 7.36 1.80 -12.42
C ARG A 42 7.97 3.12 -11.99
N THR A 43 7.14 4.12 -11.75
CA THR A 43 7.63 5.42 -11.30
C THR A 43 8.28 5.30 -9.93
N LEU A 44 7.62 4.65 -8.97
CA LEU A 44 8.11 4.51 -7.61
C LEU A 44 9.31 3.54 -7.52
N ALA A 45 9.29 2.44 -8.28
CA ALA A 45 10.43 1.53 -8.40
C ALA A 45 11.67 2.27 -8.94
N SER A 46 11.50 3.16 -9.93
CA SER A 46 12.60 3.98 -10.46
C SER A 46 13.17 4.99 -9.46
N LEU A 47 12.43 5.32 -8.40
CA LEU A 47 12.87 6.13 -7.27
C LEU A 47 13.54 5.30 -6.16
N GLY A 48 13.78 4.01 -6.40
CA GLY A 48 14.45 3.09 -5.47
C GLY A 48 13.54 2.53 -4.38
N LYS A 49 12.22 2.51 -4.60
CA LYS A 49 11.26 1.91 -3.67
C LYS A 49 11.07 0.43 -3.99
N ASP A 50 10.81 -0.38 -2.96
CA ASP A 50 10.33 -1.75 -3.10
C ASP A 50 8.82 -1.69 -3.31
N VAL A 51 8.37 -1.95 -4.54
CA VAL A 51 6.98 -1.74 -4.93
C VAL A 51 6.36 -3.05 -5.38
N GLN A 52 5.21 -3.38 -4.79
CA GLN A 52 4.38 -4.48 -5.24
C GLN A 52 3.06 -3.95 -5.77
N ILE A 53 2.57 -4.57 -6.83
CA ILE A 53 1.25 -4.29 -7.40
C ILE A 53 0.33 -5.49 -7.23
N TYR A 54 -0.86 -5.21 -6.72
CA TYR A 54 -1.92 -6.19 -6.51
C TYR A 54 -3.14 -5.84 -7.36
N ALA A 55 -3.66 -6.82 -8.10
CA ALA A 55 -4.94 -6.72 -8.75
C ALA A 55 -5.62 -8.09 -8.79
N GLY A 56 -6.76 -8.21 -8.09
CA GLY A 56 -7.55 -9.43 -8.08
C GLY A 56 -8.50 -9.56 -9.28
N GLY A 57 -8.89 -10.79 -9.61
CA GLY A 57 -9.90 -11.08 -10.63
C GLY A 57 -9.35 -11.16 -12.06
N LYS A 58 -10.19 -10.85 -13.06
CA LYS A 58 -9.83 -10.96 -14.48
C LYS A 58 -8.95 -9.77 -14.90
N ILE A 59 -7.70 -10.04 -15.25
CA ILE A 59 -6.76 -9.07 -15.81
C ILE A 59 -7.08 -8.85 -17.31
N PRO A 60 -7.11 -7.60 -17.81
CA PRO A 60 -7.28 -7.32 -19.24
C PRO A 60 -6.16 -7.94 -20.09
N GLU A 61 -6.51 -8.48 -21.25
CA GLU A 61 -5.58 -9.22 -22.13
C GLU A 61 -4.36 -8.39 -22.57
N VAL A 62 -4.54 -7.07 -22.73
CA VAL A 62 -3.44 -6.15 -23.06
C VAL A 62 -2.30 -6.15 -22.03
N PHE A 63 -2.54 -6.64 -20.81
CA PHE A 63 -1.54 -6.77 -19.74
C PHE A 63 -1.06 -8.20 -19.50
N LYS A 64 -1.32 -9.14 -20.43
CA LYS A 64 -0.92 -10.55 -20.28
C LYS A 64 0.58 -10.71 -20.00
N ASP A 65 1.42 -9.91 -20.66
CA ASP A 65 2.87 -9.95 -20.49
C ASP A 65 3.34 -9.41 -19.11
N PHE A 66 2.49 -8.70 -18.37
CA PHE A 66 2.75 -8.17 -17.03
C PHE A 66 2.14 -9.05 -15.92
N SER A 67 1.52 -10.17 -16.28
CA SER A 67 0.82 -11.04 -15.33
C SER A 67 1.72 -11.63 -14.24
N THR A 68 3.03 -11.77 -14.50
CA THR A 68 4.01 -12.22 -13.50
C THR A 68 4.40 -11.14 -12.51
N GLU A 69 4.22 -9.87 -12.87
CA GLU A 69 4.51 -8.71 -12.01
C GLU A 69 3.31 -8.35 -11.14
N ILE A 70 2.10 -8.72 -11.59
CA ILE A 70 0.85 -8.42 -10.91
C ILE A 70 0.46 -9.59 -10.00
N THR A 71 0.53 -9.35 -8.70
CA THR A 71 0.15 -10.35 -7.71
C THR A 71 -1.38 -10.44 -7.63
N ALA A 72 -1.93 -11.66 -7.77
CA ALA A 72 -3.38 -11.89 -7.72
C ALA A 72 -3.92 -12.20 -6.32
N LYS A 73 -3.04 -12.52 -5.34
CA LYS A 73 -3.40 -12.75 -3.92
C LYS A 73 -2.38 -12.11 -3.01
N ILE A 74 -2.82 -11.30 -2.05
CA ILE A 74 -1.92 -10.80 -0.99
C ILE A 74 -1.69 -11.94 0.00
N GLU A 75 -0.43 -12.31 0.19
CA GLU A 75 -0.07 -13.28 1.20
C GLU A 75 -0.21 -12.66 2.60
N VAL A 76 -1.10 -13.25 3.38
CA VAL A 76 -1.21 -12.99 4.81
C VAL A 76 -0.20 -13.88 5.52
N LYS A 77 0.91 -13.29 5.98
CA LYS A 77 2.03 -14.05 6.56
C LYS A 77 1.96 -14.15 8.08
N LYS A 78 1.23 -13.26 8.76
CA LYS A 78 1.27 -13.15 10.22
C LYS A 78 -0.14 -13.13 10.82
N LEU A 79 -0.40 -14.03 11.76
CA LEU A 79 -1.55 -13.95 12.66
C LEU A 79 -1.14 -13.18 13.92
N VAL A 80 -1.85 -12.12 14.24
CA VAL A 80 -1.63 -11.29 15.42
C VAL A 80 -2.83 -11.43 16.35
N VAL A 81 -2.57 -11.86 17.59
CA VAL A 81 -3.57 -11.91 18.66
C VAL A 81 -3.22 -10.82 19.66
N ALA A 82 -4.02 -9.76 19.72
CA ALA A 82 -3.79 -8.59 20.56
C ALA A 82 -4.85 -8.47 21.66
N PHE A 83 -4.42 -8.10 22.87
CA PHE A 83 -5.31 -7.81 24.00
C PHE A 83 -4.62 -6.87 24.98
N ASN A 84 -5.40 -6.19 25.84
CA ASN A 84 -4.86 -5.29 26.85
C ASN A 84 -4.35 -6.06 28.06
N TRP A 85 -3.05 -6.35 28.10
CA TRP A 85 -2.45 -7.15 29.17
C TRP A 85 -2.53 -6.51 30.56
N GLN A 86 -2.53 -5.18 30.66
CA GLN A 86 -2.63 -4.46 31.94
C GLN A 86 -4.04 -4.56 32.52
N ARG A 87 -5.07 -4.27 31.68
CA ARG A 87 -6.48 -4.41 32.08
C ARG A 87 -6.81 -5.84 32.47
N ASN A 88 -6.25 -6.80 31.74
CA ASN A 88 -6.47 -8.22 31.95
C ASN A 88 -5.54 -8.83 33.00
N GLN A 89 -4.66 -8.04 33.62
CA GLN A 89 -3.71 -8.45 34.66
C GLN A 89 -2.99 -9.75 34.31
N VAL A 90 -2.44 -9.84 33.10
CA VAL A 90 -1.75 -11.06 32.66
C VAL A 90 -0.51 -11.29 33.51
N ASP A 91 -0.44 -12.48 34.11
CA ASP A 91 0.68 -12.91 34.94
C ASP A 91 1.70 -13.68 34.10
N LYS A 92 1.20 -14.63 33.31
CA LYS A 92 2.03 -15.56 32.54
C LYS A 92 1.45 -15.83 31.16
N VAL A 93 2.34 -15.93 30.20
CA VAL A 93 2.05 -16.44 28.86
C VAL A 93 2.89 -17.69 28.65
N SER A 94 2.28 -18.75 28.13
CA SER A 94 2.95 -20.01 27.82
C SER A 94 2.32 -20.65 26.59
N TYR A 95 2.95 -21.69 26.07
CA TYR A 95 2.39 -22.48 24.99
C TYR A 95 2.54 -23.97 25.29
N ALA A 96 1.66 -24.78 24.72
CA ALA A 96 1.73 -26.24 24.75
C ALA A 96 1.47 -26.79 23.36
N LEU A 97 2.12 -27.90 23.02
CA LEU A 97 1.86 -28.67 21.81
C LEU A 97 1.15 -29.95 22.24
N GLU A 98 -0.11 -30.11 21.83
CA GLU A 98 -0.93 -31.27 22.18
C GLU A 98 -1.45 -31.92 20.90
N GLY A 99 -0.81 -33.03 20.51
CA GLY A 99 -1.04 -33.65 19.20
C GLY A 99 -0.71 -32.68 18.08
N GLU A 100 -1.72 -32.34 17.28
CA GLU A 100 -1.61 -31.37 16.16
C GLU A 100 -2.00 -29.94 16.57
N THR A 101 -2.33 -29.70 17.85
CA THR A 101 -2.84 -28.40 18.32
C THR A 101 -1.72 -27.57 18.94
N PHE A 102 -1.56 -26.34 18.46
CA PHE A 102 -0.74 -25.32 19.12
C PHE A 102 -1.62 -24.53 20.11
N ASN A 103 -1.43 -24.77 21.40
CA ASN A 103 -2.17 -24.08 22.46
C ASN A 103 -1.38 -22.86 22.93
N PHE A 104 -1.92 -21.67 22.70
CA PHE A 104 -1.43 -20.43 23.31
C PHE A 104 -2.19 -20.17 24.62
N ILE A 105 -1.51 -20.26 25.76
CA ILE A 105 -2.12 -20.24 27.09
C ILE A 105 -1.75 -18.93 27.80
N ILE A 106 -2.78 -18.13 28.09
CA ILE A 106 -2.66 -16.87 28.82
C ILE A 106 -3.25 -17.06 30.22
N SER A 107 -2.45 -16.82 31.25
CA SER A 107 -2.84 -16.96 32.66
C SER A 107 -2.91 -15.58 33.33
N PRO A 108 -4.13 -15.06 33.60
CA PRO A 108 -4.32 -13.81 34.33
C PRO A 108 -4.25 -14.01 35.85
N LYS A 109 -3.93 -12.94 36.61
CA LYS A 109 -3.83 -12.99 38.07
C LYS A 109 -5.16 -13.21 38.78
N SER A 110 -6.23 -12.61 38.26
CA SER A 110 -7.48 -12.46 39.02
C SER A 110 -8.75 -12.56 38.17
N ARG A 111 -8.71 -12.14 36.90
CA ARG A 111 -9.88 -12.06 36.04
C ARG A 111 -9.72 -12.92 34.80
N LYS A 112 -10.75 -13.70 34.44
CA LYS A 112 -10.83 -14.40 33.16
C LYS A 112 -10.75 -13.40 31.99
N ILE A 113 -9.94 -13.72 30.98
CA ILE A 113 -9.92 -12.98 29.72
C ILE A 113 -11.11 -13.43 28.91
N GLU A 114 -12.00 -12.49 28.56
CA GLU A 114 -13.14 -12.81 27.70
C GLU A 114 -12.71 -12.79 26.23
N PRO A 115 -13.31 -13.61 25.35
CA PRO A 115 -13.00 -13.60 23.92
C PRO A 115 -13.16 -12.22 23.27
N THR A 116 -14.06 -11.38 23.80
CA THR A 116 -14.28 -10.00 23.36
C THR A 116 -13.11 -9.05 23.68
N ASP A 117 -12.20 -9.44 24.59
CA ASP A 117 -10.97 -8.71 24.89
C ASP A 117 -9.84 -9.05 23.91
N LEU A 118 -10.01 -10.11 23.11
CA LEU A 118 -9.05 -10.55 22.10
C LEU A 118 -9.39 -9.93 20.75
N LYS A 119 -8.40 -9.31 20.13
CA LYS A 119 -8.43 -8.88 18.73
C LYS A 119 -7.54 -9.81 17.92
N ILE A 120 -8.14 -10.56 17.01
CA ILE A 120 -7.41 -11.37 16.06
C ILE A 120 -7.32 -10.58 14.75
N SER A 121 -6.11 -10.25 14.33
CA SER A 121 -5.85 -9.61 13.05
C SER A 121 -4.82 -10.40 12.26
N TYR A 122 -4.92 -10.26 10.95
CA TYR A 122 -4.08 -10.96 10.00
C TYR A 122 -3.26 -9.89 9.27
N GLN A 123 -1.96 -9.85 9.56
CA GLN A 123 -1.04 -8.92 8.92
C GLN A 123 -0.46 -9.57 7.65
N GLY A 124 -0.64 -8.88 6.53
CA GLY A 124 -0.03 -9.21 5.25
C GLY A 124 1.32 -8.51 5.06
N GLU A 125 1.76 -8.45 3.81
CA GLU A 125 2.91 -7.67 3.33
C GLU A 125 3.13 -6.37 4.12
N GLU A 126 4.34 -6.21 4.69
CA GLU A 126 4.71 -5.02 5.44
C GLU A 126 4.93 -3.85 4.46
N ALA A 127 3.88 -3.07 4.20
CA ALA A 127 3.98 -1.81 3.47
C ALA A 127 4.02 -0.60 4.40
N ASP A 128 4.88 0.38 4.08
CA ASP A 128 4.95 1.70 4.73
C ASP A 128 3.87 2.64 4.16
N LEU A 129 3.60 2.49 2.85
CA LEU A 129 2.64 3.26 2.09
C LEU A 129 1.78 2.33 1.23
N ILE A 130 0.47 2.52 1.29
CA ILE A 130 -0.49 1.87 0.39
C ILE A 130 -1.00 2.92 -0.59
N ILE A 131 -1.00 2.61 -1.88
CA ILE A 131 -1.62 3.44 -2.90
C ILE A 131 -2.79 2.66 -3.52
N THR A 132 -4.01 3.17 -3.39
CA THR A 132 -5.20 2.52 -3.97
C THR A 132 -5.59 3.16 -5.29
N VAL A 133 -6.04 2.34 -6.25
CA VAL A 133 -6.44 2.78 -7.59
C VAL A 133 -7.81 2.19 -7.96
N GLY A 134 -8.80 3.08 -8.11
CA GLY A 134 -10.16 2.74 -8.54
C GLY A 134 -11.01 2.03 -7.48
N ILE A 135 -10.67 2.19 -6.20
CA ILE A 135 -11.33 1.56 -5.05
C ILE A 135 -12.15 2.64 -4.33
N ALA A 136 -13.47 2.48 -4.26
CA ALA A 136 -14.34 3.50 -3.64
C ALA A 136 -14.44 3.35 -2.12
N SER A 137 -14.24 2.14 -1.60
CA SER A 137 -14.16 1.86 -0.16
C SER A 137 -13.21 0.71 0.16
N LEU A 138 -12.61 0.72 1.35
CA LEU A 138 -11.75 -0.39 1.79
C LEU A 138 -12.53 -1.73 1.88
N GLY A 139 -13.86 -1.67 2.04
CA GLY A 139 -14.72 -2.85 2.05
C GLY A 139 -14.81 -3.59 0.70
N GLU A 140 -14.40 -2.97 -0.41
CA GLU A 140 -14.30 -3.65 -1.71
C GLU A 140 -13.16 -4.67 -1.76
N MET A 141 -12.18 -4.54 -0.87
CA MET A 141 -11.03 -5.44 -0.75
C MET A 141 -11.33 -6.52 0.29
N ASN A 142 -12.44 -7.23 0.12
CA ASN A 142 -12.98 -8.16 1.11
C ASN A 142 -12.09 -9.40 1.36
N GLU A 143 -11.16 -9.69 0.46
CA GLU A 143 -10.11 -10.68 0.67
C GLU A 143 -9.05 -10.26 1.71
N LEU A 144 -8.96 -8.96 2.02
CA LEU A 144 -8.04 -8.43 3.03
C LEU A 144 -8.76 -8.37 4.38
N SER A 145 -8.04 -8.77 5.44
CA SER A 145 -8.60 -8.68 6.78
C SER A 145 -8.87 -7.22 7.15
N SER A 146 -9.87 -6.96 8.00
CA SER A 146 -10.19 -5.62 8.49
C SER A 146 -8.98 -4.93 9.14
N GLY A 147 -8.10 -5.70 9.78
CA GLY A 147 -6.85 -5.21 10.38
C GLY A 147 -5.73 -4.87 9.39
N PHE A 148 -5.87 -5.23 8.11
CA PHE A 148 -4.82 -5.01 7.10
C PHE A 148 -4.48 -3.53 6.91
N PHE A 149 -5.51 -2.68 6.93
CA PHE A 149 -5.38 -1.23 6.72
C PHE A 149 -5.17 -0.44 8.02
N GLU A 150 -5.24 -1.09 9.19
CA GLU A 150 -5.06 -0.42 10.47
C GLU A 150 -3.68 0.22 10.58
N ASN A 151 -3.63 1.50 10.95
CA ASN A 151 -2.41 2.30 11.09
C ASN A 151 -1.56 2.40 9.82
N LYS A 152 -2.11 2.10 8.63
CA LYS A 152 -1.43 2.24 7.36
C LYS A 152 -1.64 3.65 6.79
N THR A 153 -0.59 4.21 6.19
CA THR A 153 -0.73 5.43 5.40
C THR A 153 -1.24 5.06 4.02
N ILE A 154 -2.38 5.63 3.63
CA ILE A 154 -3.03 5.35 2.35
C ILE A 154 -3.10 6.61 1.49
N VAL A 155 -2.75 6.49 0.22
CA VAL A 155 -3.01 7.49 -0.82
C VAL A 155 -3.99 6.88 -1.80
N ASN A 156 -5.12 7.54 -2.03
CA ASN A 156 -6.23 6.97 -2.79
C ASN A 156 -6.44 7.74 -4.10
N PHE A 157 -6.47 7.03 -5.23
CA PHE A 157 -6.81 7.55 -6.55
C PHE A 157 -8.09 6.90 -7.04
N ASP A 158 -9.12 7.70 -7.30
CA ASP A 158 -10.39 7.19 -7.81
C ASP A 158 -11.15 8.26 -8.58
N LYS A 159 -12.22 7.85 -9.25
CA LYS A 159 -13.19 8.75 -9.89
C LYS A 159 -14.63 8.42 -9.53
N ASN A 160 -14.88 7.42 -8.67
CA ASN A 160 -16.22 7.06 -8.28
C ASN A 160 -16.83 8.14 -7.35
N PRO A 161 -18.01 8.69 -7.66
CA PRO A 161 -18.72 9.62 -6.76
C PRO A 161 -19.04 9.03 -5.37
N ALA A 162 -19.11 7.70 -5.26
CA ALA A 162 -19.35 7.00 -4.00
C ALA A 162 -18.06 6.76 -3.17
N ASN A 163 -16.91 7.31 -3.57
CA ASN A 163 -15.66 7.12 -2.84
C ASN A 163 -15.75 7.71 -1.42
N GLN A 164 -15.30 6.94 -0.42
CA GLN A 164 -15.39 7.29 0.99
C GLN A 164 -14.25 8.18 1.50
N LEU A 165 -13.30 8.56 0.64
CA LEU A 165 -12.13 9.37 0.98
C LEU A 165 -11.32 8.79 2.15
N PHE A 166 -11.13 7.47 2.14
CA PHE A 166 -10.52 6.71 3.25
C PHE A 166 -9.00 6.88 3.37
N GLY A 167 -8.35 7.55 2.42
CA GLY A 167 -6.91 7.81 2.43
C GLY A 167 -6.49 8.97 3.33
N ARG A 168 -5.19 9.04 3.64
CA ARG A 168 -4.55 10.27 4.15
C ARG A 168 -4.50 11.35 3.06
N LEU A 169 -4.35 10.95 1.81
CA LEU A 169 -4.56 11.77 0.60
C LEU A 169 -5.59 11.07 -0.29
N ASN A 170 -6.46 11.84 -0.94
CA ASN A 170 -7.57 11.31 -1.72
C ASN A 170 -7.74 12.10 -3.02
N PHE A 171 -7.04 11.63 -4.04
CA PHE A 171 -7.08 12.15 -5.40
C PHE A 171 -8.33 11.61 -6.12
N VAL A 172 -9.49 12.13 -5.75
CA VAL A 172 -10.80 11.69 -6.27
C VAL A 172 -11.40 12.70 -7.24
N GLY A 173 -11.39 12.36 -8.52
CA GLY A 173 -11.92 13.20 -9.60
C GLY A 173 -13.25 12.70 -10.11
N THR A 174 -14.37 13.02 -9.44
CA THR A 174 -15.70 12.51 -9.79
C THR A 174 -16.22 12.90 -11.18
N GLY A 175 -15.68 13.98 -11.76
CA GLY A 175 -15.95 14.40 -13.14
C GLY A 175 -14.89 13.96 -14.15
N ALA A 176 -13.86 13.22 -13.75
CA ALA A 176 -12.83 12.77 -14.67
C ALA A 176 -13.32 11.58 -15.51
N GLU A 177 -13.05 11.60 -16.81
CA GLU A 177 -13.41 10.48 -17.69
C GLU A 177 -12.52 9.24 -17.45
N ASN A 178 -11.28 9.44 -16.98
CA ASN A 178 -10.30 8.37 -16.72
C ASN A 178 -9.47 8.63 -15.46
N ILE A 179 -9.01 7.57 -14.80
CA ILE A 179 -8.13 7.64 -13.62
C ILE A 179 -6.70 8.02 -14.06
N CYS A 180 -6.26 7.58 -15.24
CA CYS A 180 -4.92 7.94 -15.74
C CYS A 180 -4.70 9.46 -15.84
N SER A 181 -5.71 10.27 -16.18
CA SER A 181 -5.60 11.73 -16.20
C SER A 181 -5.45 12.33 -14.80
N ILE A 182 -6.17 11.78 -13.82
CA ILE A 182 -6.02 12.16 -12.40
C ILE A 182 -4.58 11.91 -11.97
N VAL A 183 -4.09 10.68 -12.17
CA VAL A 183 -2.71 10.29 -11.81
C VAL A 183 -1.69 11.15 -12.55
N ALA A 184 -1.86 11.37 -13.86
CA ALA A 184 -0.99 12.23 -14.66
C ALA A 184 -0.93 13.65 -14.09
N LYS A 185 -2.08 14.25 -13.77
CA LYS A 185 -2.15 15.62 -13.24
C LYS A 185 -1.42 15.74 -11.90
N VAL A 186 -1.62 14.76 -11.03
CA VAL A 186 -0.98 14.70 -9.71
C VAL A 186 0.52 14.56 -9.85
N PHE A 187 0.99 13.68 -10.73
CA PHE A 187 2.42 13.46 -10.93
C PHE A 187 3.09 14.60 -11.70
N GLU A 188 2.41 15.29 -12.60
CA GLU A 188 2.89 16.53 -13.22
C GLU A 188 3.15 17.60 -12.14
N ASN A 189 2.23 17.75 -11.19
CA ASN A 189 2.36 18.69 -10.08
C ASN A 189 3.41 18.26 -9.04
N SER A 190 3.60 16.95 -8.84
CA SER A 190 4.61 16.40 -7.92
C SER A 190 6.05 16.73 -8.34
N ARG A 191 6.28 16.91 -9.65
CA ARG A 191 7.60 17.06 -10.27
C ARG A 191 8.58 15.92 -9.94
N LEU A 192 8.07 14.76 -9.54
CA LEU A 192 8.88 13.56 -9.38
C LEU A 192 9.46 13.14 -10.73
N ARG A 193 10.66 12.55 -10.70
CA ARG A 193 11.27 11.99 -11.90
C ARG A 193 10.45 10.77 -12.33
N ILE A 194 10.00 10.79 -13.58
CA ILE A 194 9.23 9.71 -14.20
C ILE A 194 10.07 9.12 -15.33
N VAL A 195 10.18 7.79 -15.34
CA VAL A 195 10.86 7.08 -16.42
C VAL A 195 9.98 7.05 -17.68
N PRO A 196 10.54 7.20 -18.89
CA PRO A 196 9.77 7.22 -20.13
C PRO A 196 8.83 6.03 -20.31
N GLN A 197 9.23 4.83 -19.88
CA GLN A 197 8.43 3.61 -19.98
C GLN A 197 7.16 3.67 -19.13
N ALA A 198 7.19 4.35 -17.98
CA ALA A 198 6.00 4.50 -17.15
C ALA A 198 4.92 5.30 -17.88
N ALA A 199 5.31 6.34 -18.62
CA ALA A 199 4.38 7.20 -19.36
C ALA A 199 3.59 6.45 -20.46
N ASP A 200 4.10 5.31 -20.94
CA ASP A 200 3.38 4.46 -21.90
C ASP A 200 2.14 3.82 -21.29
N PHE A 201 2.17 3.47 -20.00
CA PHE A 201 0.99 2.95 -19.30
C PHE A 201 -0.11 4.00 -19.21
N LEU A 202 0.21 5.24 -18.82
CA LEU A 202 -0.78 6.31 -18.79
C LEU A 202 -1.38 6.55 -20.18
N LEU A 203 -0.57 6.61 -21.24
CA LEU A 203 -1.07 6.75 -22.61
C LEU A 203 -1.99 5.58 -23.02
N LEU A 204 -1.66 4.35 -22.63
CA LEU A 204 -2.50 3.17 -22.88
C LEU A 204 -3.86 3.31 -22.18
N GLY A 205 -3.88 3.70 -20.91
CA GLY A 205 -5.11 3.92 -20.15
C GLY A 205 -5.99 5.01 -20.76
N LEU A 206 -5.41 6.17 -21.07
CA LEU A 206 -6.13 7.28 -21.74
C LEU A 206 -6.77 6.83 -23.06
N ARG A 207 -6.02 6.12 -23.91
CA ARG A 207 -6.51 5.60 -25.19
C ARG A 207 -7.62 4.57 -25.02
N SER A 208 -7.53 3.71 -24.02
CA SER A 208 -8.50 2.64 -23.80
C SER A 208 -9.90 3.15 -23.49
N VAL A 209 -10.01 4.27 -22.77
CA VAL A 209 -11.30 4.88 -22.41
C VAL A 209 -11.86 5.71 -23.56
N THR A 210 -10.99 6.35 -24.34
CA THR A 210 -11.37 7.38 -25.33
C THR A 210 -11.44 6.86 -26.76
N ASN A 211 -11.34 5.54 -26.96
CA ASN A 211 -11.17 4.91 -28.27
C ASN A 211 -10.03 5.57 -29.08
N ASN A 212 -8.81 5.54 -28.53
CA ASN A 212 -7.64 6.18 -29.12
C ASN A 212 -7.83 7.69 -29.39
N PHE A 213 -8.42 8.40 -28.43
CA PHE A 213 -8.70 9.84 -28.47
C PHE A 213 -9.77 10.28 -29.49
N GLU A 214 -10.56 9.36 -30.05
CA GLU A 214 -11.69 9.72 -30.92
C GLU A 214 -12.87 10.31 -30.12
N ASN A 215 -13.08 9.82 -28.89
CA ASN A 215 -14.22 10.16 -28.04
C ASN A 215 -13.76 10.78 -26.73
N VAL A 216 -13.07 11.92 -26.79
CA VAL A 216 -12.61 12.65 -25.60
C VAL A 216 -13.67 13.66 -25.17
N THR A 217 -14.10 13.59 -23.91
CA THR A 217 -15.07 14.55 -23.37
C THR A 217 -14.45 15.53 -22.37
N GLU A 218 -13.30 15.21 -21.78
CA GLU A 218 -12.64 16.08 -20.80
C GLU A 218 -11.27 16.59 -21.31
N PRO A 219 -11.02 17.92 -21.29
CA PRO A 219 -9.72 18.48 -21.71
C PRO A 219 -8.52 17.91 -20.96
N ALA A 220 -8.72 17.50 -19.70
CA ALA A 220 -7.70 16.90 -18.85
C ALA A 220 -7.04 15.66 -19.48
N THR A 221 -7.74 14.94 -20.35
CA THR A 221 -7.17 13.79 -21.08
C THR A 221 -6.09 14.21 -22.07
N PHE A 222 -6.30 15.29 -22.81
CA PHE A 222 -5.28 15.82 -23.71
C PHE A 222 -4.11 16.45 -22.94
N GLU A 223 -4.38 17.10 -21.80
CA GLU A 223 -3.31 17.57 -20.90
C GLU A 223 -2.43 16.40 -20.41
N ALA A 224 -3.06 15.32 -19.95
CA ALA A 224 -2.38 14.11 -19.51
C ALA A 224 -1.58 13.46 -20.64
N ALA A 225 -2.12 13.39 -21.85
CA ALA A 225 -1.40 12.88 -23.02
C ALA A 225 -0.17 13.75 -23.36
N ALA A 226 -0.33 15.08 -23.32
CA ALA A 226 0.78 16.01 -23.53
C ALA A 226 1.87 15.86 -22.48
N PHE A 227 1.50 15.66 -21.20
CA PHE A 227 2.43 15.36 -20.12
C PHE A 227 3.24 14.08 -20.41
N CYS A 228 2.57 12.99 -20.79
CA CYS A 228 3.24 11.73 -21.13
C CYS A 228 4.23 11.91 -22.29
N LEU A 229 3.84 12.63 -23.35
CA LEU A 229 4.73 12.89 -24.50
C LEU A 229 5.94 13.75 -24.13
N LYS A 230 5.80 14.71 -23.20
CA LYS A 230 6.93 15.51 -22.69
C LYS A 230 7.95 14.64 -21.96
N ILE A 231 7.48 13.70 -21.12
CA ILE A 231 8.35 12.73 -20.43
C ILE A 231 9.11 11.88 -21.45
N LYS A 232 8.39 11.30 -22.42
CA LYS A 232 9.00 10.45 -23.45
C LYS A 232 10.04 11.16 -24.32
N LYS A 233 9.88 12.47 -24.56
CA LYS A 233 10.84 13.30 -25.30
C LYS A 233 12.01 13.83 -24.45
N GLY A 234 12.09 13.47 -23.17
CA GLY A 234 13.13 13.96 -22.25
C GLY A 234 13.00 15.44 -21.89
N LYS A 235 11.83 16.07 -22.11
CA LYS A 235 11.58 17.49 -21.83
C LYS A 235 10.86 17.74 -20.50
N ALA A 236 10.58 16.70 -19.72
CA ALA A 236 10.12 16.86 -18.35
C ALA A 236 11.28 17.46 -17.54
N LYS A 237 11.14 18.72 -17.12
CA LYS A 237 12.16 19.49 -16.42
C LYS A 237 12.73 18.67 -15.26
N GLU A 238 14.01 18.36 -15.31
CA GLU A 238 14.72 17.80 -14.16
C GLU A 238 14.56 18.79 -12.98
N PRO A 239 14.01 18.37 -11.83
CA PRO A 239 14.20 19.15 -10.62
C PRO A 239 15.70 19.13 -10.34
N LYS A 240 16.31 20.33 -10.21
CA LYS A 240 17.71 20.47 -9.79
C LYS A 240 17.87 19.72 -8.47
N ALA A 241 18.52 18.55 -8.52
CA ALA A 241 18.83 17.78 -7.33
C ALA A 241 19.69 18.66 -6.42
N LYS A 242 19.14 19.04 -5.25
CA LYS A 242 20.00 19.47 -4.15
C LYS A 242 20.85 18.24 -3.80
N LYS A 243 22.16 18.34 -4.02
CA LYS A 243 23.13 17.35 -3.53
C LYS A 243 22.89 17.16 -2.04
N LEU A 244 22.26 16.06 -1.67
CA LEU A 244 22.22 15.61 -0.28
C LEU A 244 23.65 15.28 0.11
N ALA A 245 24.17 16.03 1.08
CA ALA A 245 25.48 15.77 1.66
C ALA A 245 25.51 14.34 2.25
N PRO A 246 26.65 13.64 2.18
CA PRO A 246 26.80 12.33 2.83
C PRO A 246 26.52 12.49 4.32
N HIS A 247 25.54 11.75 4.82
CA HIS A 247 25.22 11.73 6.25
C HIS A 247 26.42 11.17 7.01
N SER A 248 27.10 12.09 7.71
CA SER A 248 28.09 11.81 8.74
C SER A 248 27.45 11.04 9.90
N LYS A 249 28.26 10.15 10.46
CA LYS A 249 28.01 9.26 11.60
C LYS A 249 27.09 9.87 12.68
N GLN A 250 26.10 9.10 13.10
CA GLN A 250 25.23 9.39 14.25
C GLN A 250 26.06 9.55 15.55
N PRO A 251 25.71 10.47 16.44
CA PRO A 251 26.18 10.43 17.83
C PRO A 251 25.38 9.41 18.64
N ASN A 252 26.08 8.67 19.50
CA ASN A 252 25.52 7.77 20.50
C ASN A 252 24.46 8.45 21.38
N LEU A 253 23.29 7.84 21.50
CA LEU A 253 22.32 8.14 22.54
C LEU A 253 22.02 6.87 23.35
N LEU A 254 22.61 6.87 24.55
CA LEU A 254 22.16 6.32 25.82
C LEU A 254 21.31 5.04 25.80
N VAL A 255 21.96 3.98 26.27
CA VAL A 255 21.42 2.70 26.72
C VAL A 255 20.39 2.91 27.83
N ASP A 256 19.21 2.31 27.69
CA ASP A 256 18.35 2.02 28.84
C ASP A 256 17.69 0.64 28.75
N LYS A 257 18.10 -0.19 29.71
CA LYS A 257 17.56 -1.46 30.23
C LYS A 257 17.31 -2.61 29.23
N GLU A 258 18.36 -3.43 29.08
CA GLU A 258 18.27 -4.80 28.57
C GLU A 258 17.23 -5.60 29.36
N VAL A 259 16.22 -6.12 28.64
CA VAL A 259 15.41 -7.24 29.11
C VAL A 259 16.34 -8.46 29.23
N PRO A 260 16.36 -9.18 30.36
CA PRO A 260 17.25 -10.33 30.53
C PRO A 260 17.07 -11.32 29.37
N SER A 261 18.18 -11.71 28.74
CA SER A 261 18.22 -12.62 27.59
C SER A 261 17.51 -13.97 27.84
N GLU A 262 17.33 -14.37 29.10
CA GLU A 262 16.57 -15.56 29.49
C GLU A 262 15.07 -15.52 29.12
N TRP A 263 14.49 -14.35 28.85
CA TRP A 263 13.08 -14.20 28.43
C TRP A 263 12.87 -14.46 26.94
N LEU A 264 13.94 -14.48 26.13
CA LEU A 264 13.87 -14.60 24.66
C LEU A 264 14.06 -16.03 24.15
N SER A 265 14.36 -16.98 25.03
CA SER A 265 14.58 -18.39 24.67
C SER A 265 13.47 -19.30 25.23
N PRO A 266 12.76 -20.08 24.39
CA PRO A 266 11.69 -20.95 24.85
C PRO A 266 12.24 -22.10 25.72
N LYS A 267 11.77 -22.19 26.97
CA LYS A 267 12.04 -23.35 27.84
C LYS A 267 11.08 -24.49 27.48
N ILE A 268 11.63 -25.54 26.87
CA ILE A 268 10.91 -26.77 26.55
C ILE A 268 10.67 -27.55 27.85
N LEU A 269 9.42 -27.67 28.27
CA LEU A 269 9.02 -28.62 29.31
C LEU A 269 8.37 -29.82 28.63
N ARG A 270 9.10 -30.94 28.56
CA ARG A 270 8.54 -32.24 28.18
C ARG A 270 7.84 -32.83 29.39
N SER A 271 6.56 -33.14 29.30
CA SER A 271 5.87 -33.95 30.31
C SER A 271 6.45 -35.37 30.29
N LYS A 272 6.76 -35.92 31.47
CA LYS A 272 7.06 -37.34 31.61
C LYS A 272 5.76 -38.11 31.40
N GLN A 273 5.75 -39.05 30.45
CA GLN A 273 4.68 -40.03 30.32
C GLN A 273 4.64 -40.88 31.59
N ALA A 274 3.47 -40.94 32.24
CA ALA A 274 3.21 -41.91 33.29
C ALA A 274 2.94 -43.27 32.62
N SER A 275 3.71 -44.28 33.01
CA SER A 275 3.43 -45.71 32.77
C SER A 275 2.86 -46.31 34.04
#